data_AF-K1T2D0-F1
#
_entry.id   AF-K1T2D0-F1
#
_cell.length_a   1.000
_cell.length_b   1.000
_cell.length_c   1.000
_cell.angle_alpha   90.00
_cell.angle_beta   90.00
_cell.angle_gamma   90.00
#
_symmetry.space_group_name_H-M   'P 1'
#
loop_
_entity.id
_entity.type
_entity.pdbx_description
1 polymer ?
#
loop_
_entity_poly.entity_id
_entity_poly.type
_entity_poly.pdbx_seq_one_letter_code
_entity_poly.pdbx_strand_id
1 'polypeptide(L)'
;QCYEFLDILDKAQVYTEADREIYRAEAKFLIAYYHFCSLQAFGPTLIIRKKYDLDTKLSELPARSSYDEVVAFIDQMLDEAMPGLVEAHNPMYFGRATKHVARALRSRVHLYAASPLFNGNSEFYSNFVDENGKHLISQTYDVKKWEKCAEVTLDAIQNAEKAGYKLYGDVEAGAPTQEKPGFTDQTESGKAQRRVRYCTIDNQNLCEIIWGDN
;
A
#
# COMPACT_ATOMS: atom_id res chain seq x y z
N GLN A 1 14.61 11.18 -4.65
CA GLN A 1 14.49 11.36 -3.19
C GLN A 1 14.68 10.05 -2.40
N CYS A 2 13.83 9.01 -2.49
CA CYS A 2 14.06 7.79 -1.68
C CYS A 2 15.42 7.13 -1.94
N TYR A 3 15.84 6.98 -3.21
CA TYR A 3 17.17 6.44 -3.53
C TYR A 3 18.32 7.35 -3.07
N GLU A 4 18.17 8.66 -3.22
CA GLU A 4 19.15 9.63 -2.72
C GLU A 4 19.29 9.55 -1.19
N PHE A 5 18.18 9.39 -0.47
CA PHE A 5 18.18 9.15 0.96
C PHE A 5 18.91 7.85 1.32
N LEU A 6 18.65 6.76 0.61
CA LEU A 6 19.33 5.47 0.82
C LEU A 6 20.84 5.56 0.57
N ASP A 7 21.28 6.31 -0.46
CA ASP A 7 22.70 6.47 -0.80
C ASP A 7 23.50 7.19 0.30
N ILE A 8 22.84 8.07 1.06
CA ILE A 8 23.47 8.80 2.18
C ILE A 8 23.24 8.12 3.54
N LEU A 9 22.22 7.25 3.64
CA LEU A 9 21.78 6.68 4.91
C LEU A 9 22.91 5.97 5.64
N ASP A 10 23.76 5.20 4.95
CA ASP A 10 24.86 4.44 5.57
C ASP A 10 25.97 5.35 6.13
N LYS A 11 26.05 6.60 5.65
CA LYS A 11 27.04 7.60 6.08
C LYS A 11 26.48 8.58 7.11
N ALA A 12 25.15 8.62 7.26
CA ALA A 12 24.47 9.55 8.14
C ALA A 12 24.68 9.18 9.61
N GLN A 13 24.80 10.20 10.46
CA GLN A 13 24.71 10.02 11.91
C GLN A 13 23.23 9.81 12.27
N VAL A 14 22.94 8.66 12.88
CA VAL A 14 21.61 8.28 13.40
C VAL A 14 21.68 8.17 14.92
N TYR A 15 20.52 8.26 15.57
CA TYR A 15 20.46 8.11 17.02
C TYR A 15 20.77 6.67 17.45
N THR A 16 20.17 5.69 16.79
CA THR A 16 20.50 4.26 16.93
C THR A 16 20.58 3.56 15.58
N GLU A 17 21.29 2.43 15.54
CA GLU A 17 21.33 1.59 14.34
C GLU A 17 19.96 0.96 14.03
N ALA A 18 19.13 0.74 15.05
CA ALA A 18 17.74 0.32 14.86
C ALA A 18 16.93 1.39 14.10
N ASP A 19 17.13 2.67 14.40
CA ASP A 19 16.49 3.76 13.66
C ASP A 19 16.93 3.77 12.19
N ARG A 20 18.20 3.48 11.90
CA ARG A 20 18.70 3.37 10.51
C ARG A 20 17.94 2.31 9.73
N GLU A 21 17.76 1.13 10.30
CA GLU A 21 17.06 0.03 9.64
C GLU A 21 15.56 0.31 9.47
N ILE A 22 14.92 1.00 10.43
CA ILE A 22 13.55 1.51 10.27
C ILE A 22 13.48 2.50 9.10
N TYR A 23 14.39 3.47 9.03
CA TYR A 23 14.40 4.45 7.93
C TYR A 23 14.66 3.82 6.57
N ARG A 24 15.55 2.82 6.52
CA ARG A 24 15.81 2.04 5.30
C ARG A 24 14.54 1.32 4.85
N ALA A 25 13.84 0.68 5.77
CA ALA A 25 12.59 -0.02 5.52
C ALA A 25 11.48 0.93 5.06
N GLU A 26 11.33 2.10 5.69
CA GLU A 26 10.36 3.13 5.28
C GLU A 26 10.66 3.66 3.89
N ALA A 27 11.93 3.90 3.54
CA ALA A 27 12.31 4.32 2.20
C ALA A 27 11.99 3.27 1.14
N LYS A 28 12.22 1.97 1.44
CA LYS A 28 11.84 0.86 0.55
C LYS A 28 10.32 0.74 0.38
N PHE A 29 9.56 0.89 1.47
CA PHE A 29 8.11 0.96 1.41
C PHE A 29 7.64 2.11 0.51
N LEU A 30 8.22 3.31 0.65
CA LEU A 30 7.87 4.47 -0.17
C LEU A 30 8.20 4.23 -1.66
N ILE A 31 9.33 3.59 -1.97
CA ILE A 31 9.64 3.18 -3.34
C ILE A 31 8.53 2.28 -3.89
N ALA A 32 8.10 1.26 -3.13
CA ALA A 32 7.00 0.39 -3.54
C ALA A 32 5.68 1.17 -3.73
N TYR A 33 5.35 2.06 -2.78
CA TYR A 33 4.14 2.86 -2.81
C TYR A 33 4.06 3.79 -4.02
N TYR A 34 5.14 4.51 -4.34
CA TYR A 34 5.15 5.41 -5.51
C TYR A 34 5.12 4.66 -6.85
N HIS A 35 5.73 3.47 -6.92
CA HIS A 35 5.56 2.60 -8.08
C HIS A 35 4.12 2.09 -8.18
N PHE A 36 3.47 1.78 -7.06
CA PHE A 36 2.05 1.42 -7.05
C PHE A 36 1.15 2.58 -7.51
N CYS A 37 1.39 3.82 -7.06
CA CYS A 37 0.65 4.99 -7.55
C CYS A 37 0.77 5.14 -9.08
N SER A 38 1.98 4.95 -9.61
CA SER A 38 2.24 5.01 -11.05
C SER A 38 1.56 3.86 -11.80
N LEU A 39 1.61 2.64 -11.25
CA LEU A 39 0.95 1.45 -11.78
C LEU A 39 -0.57 1.63 -11.84
N GLN A 40 -1.17 2.23 -10.81
CA GLN A 40 -2.61 2.49 -10.75
C GLN A 40 -3.06 3.50 -11.80
N ALA A 41 -2.28 4.56 -12.02
CA ALA A 41 -2.65 5.63 -12.95
C ALA A 41 -2.37 5.27 -14.41
N PHE A 42 -1.27 4.55 -14.69
CA PHE A 42 -0.74 4.39 -16.05
C PHE A 42 -0.61 2.93 -16.51
N GLY A 43 -0.85 1.94 -15.63
CA GLY A 43 -0.61 0.54 -15.93
C GLY A 43 0.90 0.24 -16.00
N PRO A 44 1.40 -0.44 -17.05
CA PRO A 44 2.81 -0.78 -17.17
C PRO A 44 3.69 0.49 -17.19
N THR A 45 4.72 0.54 -16.33
CA THR A 45 5.58 1.71 -16.11
C THR A 45 7.06 1.32 -16.04
N LEU A 46 7.92 2.32 -15.91
CA LEU A 46 9.37 2.13 -15.72
C LEU A 46 9.66 1.62 -14.31
N ILE A 47 10.56 0.64 -14.17
CA ILE A 47 11.08 0.24 -12.86
C ILE A 47 12.34 1.04 -12.56
N ILE A 48 12.26 1.95 -11.59
CA ILE A 48 13.39 2.79 -11.16
C ILE A 48 14.08 2.09 -9.99
N ARG A 49 15.35 1.70 -10.19
CA ARG A 49 16.15 0.95 -9.17
C ARG A 49 17.27 1.75 -8.52
N LYS A 50 17.44 3.00 -8.94
CA LYS A 50 18.48 3.92 -8.47
C LYS A 50 18.05 5.35 -8.70
N LYS A 51 18.78 6.29 -8.11
CA LYS A 51 18.69 7.70 -8.50
C LYS A 51 19.22 7.86 -9.94
N TYR A 52 18.57 8.76 -10.68
CA TYR A 52 19.06 9.27 -11.97
C TYR A 52 19.39 10.75 -11.78
N ASP A 53 20.45 11.22 -12.44
CA ASP A 53 20.82 12.63 -12.43
C ASP A 53 19.90 13.44 -13.35
N LEU A 54 19.79 14.75 -13.11
CA LEU A 54 18.85 15.62 -13.84
C LEU A 54 19.17 15.73 -15.34
N ASP A 55 20.42 15.49 -15.72
CA ASP A 55 20.93 15.50 -17.10
C ASP A 55 20.99 14.09 -17.73
N THR A 56 20.48 13.06 -17.05
CA THR A 56 20.37 11.70 -17.59
C THR A 56 19.62 11.74 -18.92
N LYS A 57 20.23 11.18 -19.98
CA LYS A 57 19.59 11.11 -21.29
C LYS A 57 18.42 10.13 -21.26
N LEU A 58 17.38 10.41 -22.04
CA LEU A 58 16.21 9.53 -22.14
C LEU A 58 16.59 8.08 -22.53
N SER A 59 17.60 7.91 -23.40
CA SER A 59 18.11 6.60 -23.81
C SER A 59 18.76 5.79 -22.68
N GLU A 60 19.09 6.42 -21.55
CA GLU A 60 19.67 5.79 -20.37
C GLU A 60 18.61 5.43 -19.32
N LEU A 61 17.38 5.93 -19.47
CA LEU A 61 16.24 5.51 -18.66
C LEU A 61 15.77 4.12 -19.11
N PRO A 62 15.31 3.28 -18.17
CA PRO A 62 14.81 1.96 -18.52
C PRO A 62 13.57 2.10 -19.41
N ALA A 63 13.38 1.13 -20.31
CA ALA A 63 12.14 1.00 -21.04
C ALA A 63 10.99 0.59 -20.09
N ARG A 64 9.76 0.75 -20.57
CA ARG A 64 8.55 0.33 -19.84
C ARG A 64 8.59 -1.17 -19.58
N SER A 65 8.45 -1.55 -18.32
CA SER A 65 8.31 -2.95 -17.92
C SER A 65 6.85 -3.39 -18.05
N SER A 66 6.61 -4.70 -18.16
CA SER A 66 5.26 -5.23 -18.17
C SER A 66 4.57 -4.98 -16.82
N TYR A 67 3.23 -5.02 -16.81
CA TYR A 67 2.44 -4.87 -15.59
C TYR A 67 2.89 -5.84 -14.50
N ASP A 68 3.11 -7.11 -14.87
CA ASP A 68 3.51 -8.17 -13.95
C ASP A 68 4.94 -7.97 -13.43
N GLU A 69 5.85 -7.42 -14.25
CA GLU A 69 7.20 -7.05 -13.81
C GLU A 69 7.18 -5.91 -12.78
N VAL A 70 6.30 -4.90 -12.97
CA VAL A 70 6.14 -3.81 -12.02
C VAL A 70 5.49 -4.31 -10.72
N VAL A 71 4.47 -5.17 -10.80
CA VAL A 71 3.84 -5.82 -9.64
C VAL A 71 4.88 -6.62 -8.85
N ALA A 72 5.70 -7.43 -9.52
CA ALA A 72 6.75 -8.22 -8.87
C ALA A 72 7.80 -7.32 -8.18
N PHE A 73 8.17 -6.19 -8.80
CA PHE A 73 9.08 -5.23 -8.19
C PHE A 73 8.50 -4.57 -6.93
N ILE A 74 7.24 -4.14 -6.97
CA ILE A 74 6.56 -3.58 -5.79
C ILE A 74 6.51 -4.64 -4.69
N ASP A 75 6.13 -5.88 -5.02
CA ASP A 75 6.06 -6.99 -4.06
C ASP A 75 7.42 -7.25 -3.39
N GLN A 76 8.50 -7.27 -4.18
CA GLN A 76 9.87 -7.41 -3.70
C GLN A 76 10.24 -6.26 -2.73
N MET A 77 9.95 -5.01 -3.09
CA MET A 77 10.28 -3.86 -2.24
C MET A 77 9.50 -3.88 -0.92
N LEU A 78 8.24 -4.34 -0.93
CA LEU A 78 7.46 -4.53 0.29
C LEU A 78 8.00 -5.68 1.15
N ASP A 79 8.41 -6.78 0.53
CA ASP A 79 9.01 -7.93 1.21
C ASP A 79 10.32 -7.54 1.89
N GLU A 80 11.18 -6.80 1.19
CA GLU A 80 12.44 -6.29 1.73
C GLU A 80 12.27 -5.20 2.82
N ALA A 81 11.17 -4.43 2.78
CA ALA A 81 10.87 -3.43 3.80
C ALA A 81 10.35 -4.06 5.09
N MET A 82 9.53 -5.10 4.99
CA MET A 82 8.75 -5.64 6.10
C MET A 82 9.55 -6.02 7.36
N PRO A 83 10.76 -6.61 7.27
CA PRO A 83 11.56 -6.95 8.45
C PRO A 83 11.98 -5.73 9.29
N GLY A 84 12.22 -4.59 8.66
CA GLY A 84 12.66 -3.37 9.34
C GLY A 84 11.53 -2.41 9.76
N LEU A 85 10.32 -2.61 9.25
CA LEU A 85 9.15 -1.81 9.68
C LEU A 85 8.71 -2.19 11.09
N VAL A 86 8.23 -1.20 11.84
CA VAL A 86 7.64 -1.42 13.17
C VAL A 86 6.18 -1.87 13.07
N GLU A 87 5.65 -2.50 14.12
CA GLU A 87 4.21 -2.81 14.21
C GLU A 87 3.39 -1.53 14.44
N ALA A 88 3.88 -0.65 15.32
CA ALA A 88 3.26 0.64 15.62
C ALA A 88 4.33 1.70 15.89
N HIS A 89 4.04 2.93 15.44
CA HIS A 89 4.85 4.11 15.77
C HIS A 89 4.31 4.82 17.02
N ASN A 90 5.14 5.67 17.63
CA ASN A 90 4.64 6.66 18.59
C ASN A 90 3.59 7.55 17.90
N PRO A 91 2.48 7.95 18.57
CA PRO A 91 1.47 8.84 17.99
C PRO A 91 2.00 10.13 17.37
N MET A 92 3.14 10.68 17.84
CA MET A 92 3.81 11.85 17.24
C MET A 92 4.30 11.61 15.80
N TYR A 93 4.48 10.35 15.42
CA TYR A 93 4.96 9.89 14.12
C TYR A 93 3.83 9.32 13.24
N PHE A 94 2.60 9.81 13.47
CA PHE A 94 1.42 9.41 12.71
C PHE A 94 1.65 9.53 11.20
N GLY A 95 1.16 8.54 10.44
CA GLY A 95 1.32 8.46 8.99
C GLY A 95 2.64 7.85 8.50
N ARG A 96 3.58 7.49 9.38
CA ARG A 96 4.74 6.68 8.98
C ARG A 96 4.34 5.22 8.74
N ALA A 97 5.04 4.58 7.82
CA ALA A 97 4.74 3.21 7.41
C ALA A 97 4.97 2.21 8.55
N THR A 98 4.04 1.27 8.70
CA THR A 98 4.15 0.12 9.59
C THR A 98 4.09 -1.17 8.79
N LYS A 99 4.40 -2.30 9.43
CA LYS A 99 4.22 -3.63 8.83
C LYS A 99 2.79 -3.87 8.35
N HIS A 100 1.79 -3.33 9.05
CA HIS A 100 0.39 -3.46 8.67
C HIS A 100 0.07 -2.67 7.40
N VAL A 101 0.64 -1.46 7.24
CA VAL A 101 0.53 -0.67 6.01
C VAL A 101 1.16 -1.42 4.83
N ALA A 102 2.36 -1.98 5.01
CA ALA A 102 3.03 -2.74 3.95
C ALA A 102 2.23 -3.96 3.50
N ARG A 103 1.65 -4.73 4.44
CA ARG A 103 0.77 -5.86 4.13
C ARG A 103 -0.51 -5.43 3.40
N ALA A 104 -1.14 -4.35 3.85
CA ALA A 104 -2.34 -3.82 3.22
C ALA A 104 -2.07 -3.36 1.77
N LEU A 105 -0.94 -2.68 1.54
CA LEU A 105 -0.51 -2.29 0.20
C LEU A 105 -0.21 -3.52 -0.67
N ARG A 106 0.50 -4.52 -0.14
CA ARG A 106 0.78 -5.79 -0.82
C ARG A 106 -0.50 -6.49 -1.27
N SER A 107 -1.49 -6.58 -0.38
CA SER A 107 -2.83 -7.12 -0.70
C SER A 107 -3.50 -6.35 -1.84
N ARG A 108 -3.52 -5.01 -1.79
CA ARG A 108 -4.13 -4.18 -2.83
C ARG A 108 -3.46 -4.33 -4.19
N VAL A 109 -2.13 -4.41 -4.22
CA VAL A 109 -1.34 -4.60 -5.46
C VAL A 109 -1.71 -5.92 -6.12
N HIS A 110 -1.75 -7.02 -5.36
CA HIS A 110 -2.10 -8.34 -5.91
C HIS A 110 -3.57 -8.44 -6.32
N LEU A 111 -4.48 -7.75 -5.62
CA LEU A 111 -5.88 -7.65 -6.04
C LEU A 111 -5.99 -7.01 -7.42
N TYR A 112 -5.25 -5.92 -7.67
CA TYR A 112 -5.25 -5.25 -8.97
C TYR A 112 -4.64 -6.15 -10.04
N ALA A 113 -3.53 -6.84 -9.75
CA ALA A 113 -2.89 -7.77 -10.68
C ALA A 113 -3.76 -8.98 -11.05
N ALA A 114 -4.57 -9.48 -10.11
CA ALA A 114 -5.48 -10.60 -10.34
C ALA A 114 -6.78 -10.20 -11.07
N SER A 115 -7.13 -8.90 -11.02
CA SER A 115 -8.39 -8.39 -11.57
C SER A 115 -8.50 -8.58 -13.09
N PRO A 116 -9.72 -8.75 -13.63
CA PRO A 116 -9.93 -9.05 -15.05
C PRO A 116 -9.24 -8.09 -16.02
N LEU A 117 -9.11 -6.82 -15.64
CA LEU A 117 -8.43 -5.82 -16.47
C LEU A 117 -6.98 -6.22 -16.77
N PHE A 118 -6.22 -6.71 -15.80
CA PHE A 118 -4.79 -7.01 -15.97
C PHE A 118 -4.46 -8.52 -16.06
N ASN A 119 -5.47 -9.37 -15.91
CA ASN A 119 -5.33 -10.82 -15.87
C ASN A 119 -5.99 -11.51 -17.08
N GLY A 120 -5.48 -11.22 -18.28
CA GLY A 120 -5.88 -11.92 -19.50
C GLY A 120 -6.78 -11.14 -20.47
N ASN A 121 -6.85 -9.82 -20.34
CA ASN A 121 -7.73 -9.00 -21.16
C ASN A 121 -7.15 -8.70 -22.56
N SER A 122 -7.15 -9.70 -23.43
CA SER A 122 -6.65 -9.58 -24.80
C SER A 122 -7.52 -8.70 -25.71
N GLU A 123 -8.81 -8.57 -25.41
CA GLU A 123 -9.72 -7.66 -26.13
C GLU A 123 -9.20 -6.21 -26.10
N PHE A 124 -8.73 -5.76 -24.94
CA PHE A 124 -8.23 -4.39 -24.76
C PHE A 124 -6.71 -4.25 -25.01
N TYR A 125 -5.93 -5.31 -24.80
CA TYR A 125 -4.45 -5.21 -24.74
C TYR A 125 -3.69 -6.01 -25.79
N SER A 126 -4.34 -6.61 -26.78
CA SER A 126 -3.68 -7.37 -27.86
C SER A 126 -2.66 -6.53 -28.65
N ASN A 127 -2.92 -5.25 -28.88
CA ASN A 127 -2.00 -4.34 -29.57
C ASN A 127 -1.10 -3.53 -28.63
N PHE A 128 -1.18 -3.78 -27.32
CA PHE A 128 -0.39 -3.04 -26.33
C PHE A 128 0.94 -3.76 -26.05
N VAL A 129 1.87 -3.55 -26.97
CA VAL A 129 3.20 -4.14 -26.98
C VAL A 129 4.29 -3.06 -26.88
N ASP A 130 5.49 -3.47 -26.48
CA ASP A 130 6.69 -2.64 -26.60
C ASP A 130 7.26 -2.64 -28.03
N GLU A 131 8.39 -1.94 -28.20
CA GLU A 131 9.11 -1.84 -29.49
C GLU A 131 9.60 -3.19 -30.04
N ASN A 132 9.72 -4.21 -29.19
CA ASN A 132 10.15 -5.56 -29.55
C ASN A 132 8.95 -6.52 -29.75
N GLY A 133 7.71 -6.02 -29.65
CA GLY A 133 6.50 -6.83 -29.75
C GLY A 133 6.14 -7.61 -28.48
N LYS A 134 6.81 -7.35 -27.34
CA LYS A 134 6.46 -7.96 -26.05
C LYS A 134 5.18 -7.32 -25.52
N HIS A 135 4.18 -8.13 -25.19
CA HIS A 135 2.98 -7.64 -24.52
C HIS A 135 3.30 -7.06 -23.14
N LEU A 136 2.76 -5.88 -22.87
CA LEU A 136 2.97 -5.20 -21.59
C LEU A 136 1.94 -5.59 -20.52
N ILE A 137 0.86 -6.27 -20.91
CA ILE A 137 -0.16 -6.84 -20.01
C ILE A 137 -0.41 -8.29 -20.44
N SER A 138 -0.70 -9.17 -19.48
CA SER A 138 -1.00 -10.58 -19.76
C SER A 138 -2.21 -10.73 -20.69
N GLN A 139 -2.05 -11.55 -21.73
CA GLN A 139 -3.10 -11.87 -22.71
C GLN A 139 -3.94 -13.09 -22.32
N THR A 140 -3.51 -13.82 -21.28
CA THR A 140 -4.16 -15.05 -20.80
C THR A 140 -4.50 -14.93 -19.33
N TYR A 141 -5.68 -15.44 -18.97
CA TYR A 141 -6.09 -15.56 -17.58
C TYR A 141 -5.18 -16.53 -16.82
N ASP A 142 -4.78 -16.15 -15.61
CA ASP A 142 -4.05 -16.98 -14.67
C ASP A 142 -4.72 -17.00 -13.29
N VAL A 143 -5.17 -18.17 -12.87
CA VAL A 143 -5.79 -18.39 -11.55
C VAL A 143 -4.80 -18.21 -10.40
N LYS A 144 -3.50 -18.42 -10.64
CA LYS A 144 -2.46 -18.29 -9.60
C LYS A 144 -2.35 -16.87 -9.07
N LYS A 145 -2.72 -15.86 -9.86
CA LYS A 145 -2.80 -14.47 -9.39
C LYS A 145 -3.88 -14.30 -8.32
N TRP A 146 -5.03 -14.97 -8.47
CA TRP A 146 -6.09 -14.97 -7.46
C TRP A 146 -5.69 -15.75 -6.21
N GLU A 147 -5.02 -16.89 -6.36
CA GLU A 147 -4.49 -17.66 -5.23
C GLU A 147 -3.50 -16.82 -4.42
N LYS A 148 -2.54 -16.15 -5.08
CA LYS A 148 -1.59 -15.27 -4.41
C LYS A 148 -2.28 -14.08 -3.75
N CYS A 149 -3.24 -13.45 -4.41
CA CYS A 149 -4.05 -12.37 -3.85
C CYS A 149 -4.77 -12.82 -2.57
N ALA A 150 -5.39 -14.00 -2.57
CA ALA A 150 -6.07 -14.55 -1.41
C ALA A 150 -5.10 -14.80 -0.24
N GLU A 151 -3.93 -15.39 -0.52
CA GLU A 151 -2.87 -15.63 0.46
C GLU A 151 -2.42 -14.33 1.15
N VAL A 152 -2.00 -13.33 0.38
CA VAL A 152 -1.45 -12.08 0.94
C VAL A 152 -2.53 -11.23 1.63
N THR A 153 -3.78 -11.33 1.18
CA THR A 153 -4.90 -10.62 1.79
C THR A 153 -5.29 -11.25 3.12
N LEU A 154 -5.29 -12.58 3.20
CA LEU A 154 -5.52 -13.28 4.46
C LEU A 154 -4.42 -12.97 5.48
N ASP A 155 -3.15 -12.95 5.07
CA ASP A 155 -2.04 -12.53 5.95
C ASP A 155 -2.24 -11.09 6.46
N ALA A 156 -2.63 -10.16 5.58
CA ALA A 156 -2.90 -8.78 5.96
C ALA A 156 -4.01 -8.66 7.01
N ILE A 157 -5.15 -9.34 6.79
CA ILE A 157 -6.30 -9.33 7.71
C ILE A 157 -5.89 -9.92 9.06
N GLN A 158 -5.31 -11.12 9.07
CA GLN A 158 -4.95 -11.81 10.32
C GLN A 158 -3.94 -11.02 11.16
N ASN A 159 -2.95 -10.38 10.52
CA ASN A 159 -1.98 -9.56 11.25
C ASN A 159 -2.59 -8.25 11.76
N ALA A 160 -3.52 -7.65 11.02
CA ALA A 160 -4.24 -6.46 11.47
C ALA A 160 -5.13 -6.79 12.70
N GLU A 161 -5.91 -7.86 12.64
CA GLU A 161 -6.76 -8.30 13.75
C GLU A 161 -5.94 -8.64 15.00
N LYS A 162 -4.81 -9.35 14.83
CA LYS A 162 -3.88 -9.65 15.94
C LYS A 162 -3.30 -8.40 16.61
N ALA A 163 -3.11 -7.32 15.84
CA ALA A 163 -2.66 -6.03 16.37
C ALA A 163 -3.79 -5.17 16.96
N GLY A 164 -5.03 -5.66 16.96
CA GLY A 164 -6.18 -4.99 17.55
C GLY A 164 -6.90 -4.02 16.60
N TYR A 165 -6.53 -3.96 15.32
CA TYR A 165 -7.33 -3.27 14.31
C TYR A 165 -8.66 -3.99 14.14
N LYS A 166 -9.73 -3.21 13.97
CA LYS A 166 -11.09 -3.74 13.85
C LYS A 166 -12.00 -2.71 13.22
N LEU A 167 -13.09 -3.19 12.64
CA LEU A 167 -14.14 -2.33 12.13
C LEU A 167 -14.76 -1.48 13.24
N TYR A 168 -15.08 -0.24 12.91
CA TYR A 168 -15.67 0.76 13.78
C TYR A 168 -17.10 0.37 14.05
N GLY A 169 -17.40 0.07 15.32
CA GLY A 169 -18.64 -0.55 15.73
C GLY A 169 -19.45 0.31 16.69
N ASP A 170 -20.43 -0.35 17.30
CA ASP A 170 -21.28 0.28 18.32
C ASP A 170 -20.51 0.71 19.56
N VAL A 171 -19.41 0.01 19.88
CA VAL A 171 -18.56 0.33 21.03
C VAL A 171 -17.88 1.68 20.82
N GLU A 172 -17.26 1.90 19.66
CA GLU A 172 -16.56 3.14 19.35
C GLU A 172 -17.54 4.28 19.09
N ALA A 173 -18.64 3.98 18.38
CA ALA A 173 -19.75 4.90 18.20
C ALA A 173 -20.28 5.37 19.56
N GLY A 174 -20.46 4.48 20.54
CA GLY A 174 -20.97 4.80 21.86
C GLY A 174 -22.42 5.33 21.86
N ALA A 175 -22.90 5.85 22.99
CA ALA A 175 -24.19 6.51 23.10
C ALA A 175 -24.10 8.03 22.83
N PRO A 176 -25.21 8.71 22.49
CA PRO A 176 -25.19 10.17 22.33
C PRO A 176 -24.77 10.90 23.61
N THR A 177 -23.80 11.79 23.46
CA THR A 177 -23.29 12.67 24.53
C THR A 177 -23.17 14.09 24.00
N GLN A 178 -22.84 15.06 24.88
CA GLN A 178 -22.51 16.42 24.42
C GLN A 178 -21.29 16.43 23.48
N GLU A 179 -20.31 15.54 23.72
CA GLU A 179 -19.10 15.41 22.91
C GLU A 179 -19.34 14.65 21.60
N LYS A 180 -20.29 13.70 21.60
CA LYS A 180 -20.72 12.95 20.41
C LYS A 180 -22.25 13.10 20.21
N PRO A 181 -22.74 14.28 19.77
CA PRO A 181 -24.18 14.56 19.62
C PRO A 181 -24.78 13.90 18.37
N GLY A 182 -25.94 13.28 18.50
CA GLY A 182 -26.59 12.63 17.36
C GLY A 182 -27.83 11.83 17.74
N PHE A 183 -28.20 10.89 16.87
CA PHE A 183 -29.41 10.08 17.00
C PHE A 183 -29.50 9.37 18.36
N THR A 184 -30.61 9.57 19.06
CA THR A 184 -30.94 8.93 20.35
C THR A 184 -31.69 7.62 20.19
N ASP A 185 -32.05 7.26 18.97
CA ASP A 185 -32.73 6.01 18.68
C ASP A 185 -31.79 4.81 18.90
N GLN A 186 -32.21 3.89 19.77
CA GLN A 186 -31.48 2.66 20.08
C GLN A 186 -31.88 1.48 19.17
N THR A 187 -32.75 1.69 18.18
CA THR A 187 -32.99 0.69 17.14
C THR A 187 -31.70 0.40 16.36
N GLU A 188 -31.64 -0.77 15.70
CA GLU A 188 -30.50 -1.11 14.85
C GLU A 188 -30.28 -0.11 13.71
N SER A 189 -31.36 0.49 13.20
CA SER A 189 -31.28 1.58 12.21
C SER A 189 -30.60 2.82 12.81
N GLY A 190 -31.00 3.22 14.02
CA GLY A 190 -30.40 4.35 14.75
C GLY A 190 -28.91 4.13 15.05
N LYS A 191 -28.55 2.93 15.53
CA LYS A 191 -27.15 2.55 15.75
C LYS A 191 -26.35 2.53 14.45
N ALA A 192 -26.90 1.98 13.36
CA ALA A 192 -26.24 1.96 12.06
C ALA A 192 -25.94 3.37 11.52
N GLN A 193 -26.92 4.28 11.59
CA GLN A 193 -26.73 5.68 11.22
C GLN A 193 -25.64 6.35 12.06
N ARG A 194 -25.59 6.03 13.35
CA ARG A 194 -24.56 6.55 14.25
C ARG A 194 -23.17 6.00 13.90
N ARG A 195 -23.02 4.70 13.64
CA ARG A 195 -21.74 4.10 13.18
C ARG A 195 -21.22 4.78 11.93
N VAL A 196 -22.06 4.88 10.88
CA VAL A 196 -21.69 5.52 9.60
C VAL A 196 -21.31 6.99 9.77
N ARG A 197 -22.00 7.71 10.66
CA ARG A 197 -21.63 9.09 10.96
C ARG A 197 -20.27 9.17 11.64
N TYR A 198 -20.08 8.42 12.72
CA TYR A 198 -18.91 8.58 13.58
C TYR A 198 -17.65 7.90 13.07
N CYS A 199 -17.74 6.88 12.21
CA CYS A 199 -16.56 6.28 11.60
C CYS A 199 -15.73 7.28 10.77
N THR A 200 -16.33 8.40 10.34
CA THR A 200 -15.64 9.44 9.56
C THR A 200 -15.20 10.66 10.38
N ILE A 201 -15.85 10.94 11.51
CA ILE A 201 -15.61 12.17 12.29
C ILE A 201 -14.99 11.92 13.67
N ASP A 202 -14.94 10.67 14.14
CA ASP A 202 -14.31 10.33 15.41
C ASP A 202 -12.79 10.34 15.26
N ASN A 203 -12.16 11.43 15.70
CA ASN A 203 -10.71 11.57 15.70
C ASN A 203 -10.03 10.95 16.93
N GLN A 204 -10.79 10.37 17.86
CA GLN A 204 -10.27 9.74 19.08
C GLN A 204 -10.13 8.23 18.93
N ASN A 205 -11.06 7.58 18.21
CA ASN A 205 -11.00 6.13 17.95
C ASN A 205 -10.59 5.84 16.51
N LEU A 206 -9.30 5.56 16.32
CA LEU A 206 -8.71 5.26 15.02
C LEU A 206 -8.56 3.75 14.77
N CYS A 207 -9.46 2.93 15.33
CA CYS A 207 -9.34 1.46 15.32
C CYS A 207 -9.38 0.83 13.91
N GLU A 208 -9.95 1.55 12.94
CA GLU A 208 -9.98 1.15 11.52
C GLU A 208 -8.79 1.70 10.72
N ILE A 209 -8.07 2.71 11.22
CA ILE A 209 -7.06 3.43 10.44
C ILE A 209 -5.74 2.66 10.47
N ILE A 210 -5.48 1.92 9.40
CA ILE A 210 -4.20 1.22 9.19
C ILE A 210 -3.10 2.22 8.77
N TRP A 211 -3.44 3.18 7.90
CA TRP A 211 -2.54 4.25 7.46
C TRP A 211 -3.32 5.55 7.35
N GLY A 212 -2.87 6.58 8.07
CA GLY A 212 -3.45 7.92 8.00
C GLY A 212 -2.50 8.87 7.28
N ASP A 213 -3.04 9.67 6.37
CA ASP A 213 -2.42 10.91 5.90
C ASP A 213 -3.19 12.04 6.59
N ASN A 214 -2.49 12.95 7.28
CA ASN A 214 -3.11 14.06 8.01
C ASN A 214 -3.26 15.27 7.10
#